data_AF-A0ABD3PL87-F1
#
_entry.id   AF-A0ABD3PL87-F1
#
_cell.length_a   1.000
_cell.length_b   1.000
_cell.length_c   1.000
_cell.angle_alpha   90.00
_cell.angle_beta   90.00
_cell.angle_gamma   90.00
#
_symmetry.space_group_name_H-M   'P 1'
#
loop_
_entity.id
_entity.type
_entity.pdbx_description
1 polymer ?
#
loop_
_entity_poly.entity_id
_entity_poly.type
_entity_poly.pdbx_seq_one_letter_code
_entity_poly.pdbx_strand_id
1 'polypeptide(L)'
;DDDGETWEGQQERSAKLNTGVAGVHSVLAFQCETCWIRNLEGRDPDPIADRNYVVCLRQANLDAMNSRASNTMKSHVDHILATDAGCKELNCTPDFPQRGPFPLADLVGMGCAVDMLYRSLTTKGRVNDHIQFGTMRKGRSTQTRLWASSPTGTLEGSTFSGNASRIRFTTCPTQSEWFSTFLLGAQDRMGYETRNQKAVTISAIVRQIELIEEDIADADTQEHAHFLVKVATLITILSVASLRGHEGFYLDIAATRRHFNEGKDGVVPARALTNRLMTEKEVRDLPRVCICLLGKFKGETDDSGLRPRFWIGKLLQVCEDEGRSNGYAFNNPDGSCESPTEYNAVVRQYFTSVRDEDEGLIDVDADVIRFGVSRTYRKSSESRARAAGIPKDQVETMNWWRKIERAKGKMPQFDMADHYADAKQLSTLTWRYSYAL
;
A
#
# COMPACT_ATOMS: atom_id res chain seq x y z
N ASP A 1 -14.14 -7.53 -11.90
CA ASP A 1 -13.99 -8.99 -11.77
C ASP A 1 -13.47 -9.37 -10.37
N ASP A 2 -13.80 -8.57 -9.33
CA ASP A 2 -13.22 -8.70 -7.96
C ASP A 2 -14.12 -9.47 -6.99
N ASP A 3 -15.31 -9.88 -7.43
CA ASP A 3 -16.15 -10.83 -6.71
C ASP A 3 -15.73 -12.21 -7.17
N GLY A 4 -14.60 -12.65 -6.59
CA GLY A 4 -14.00 -13.93 -6.91
C GLY A 4 -15.04 -15.02 -6.76
N GLU A 5 -15.39 -15.65 -7.89
CA GLU A 5 -16.17 -16.88 -7.88
C GLU A 5 -15.54 -17.84 -6.86
N THR A 6 -16.38 -18.46 -6.02
CA THR A 6 -15.92 -19.48 -5.07
C THR A 6 -15.18 -20.56 -5.85
N TRP A 7 -13.86 -20.58 -5.68
CA TRP A 7 -12.97 -21.49 -6.43
C TRP A 7 -13.43 -22.94 -6.24
N GLU A 8 -13.81 -23.60 -7.34
CA GLU A 8 -14.10 -25.03 -7.35
C GLU A 8 -12.86 -25.78 -6.86
N GLY A 9 -12.96 -26.44 -5.70
CA GLY A 9 -11.84 -27.12 -5.04
C GLY A 9 -11.39 -26.50 -3.71
N GLN A 10 -12.02 -25.43 -3.22
CA GLN A 10 -11.62 -24.78 -1.96
C GLN A 10 -11.55 -25.78 -0.78
N GLN A 11 -12.47 -26.73 -0.69
CA GLN A 11 -12.43 -27.79 0.33
C GLN A 11 -11.21 -28.71 0.17
N GLU A 12 -10.89 -29.12 -1.06
CA GLU A 12 -9.71 -29.94 -1.36
C GLU A 12 -8.41 -29.19 -1.03
N ARG A 13 -8.36 -27.89 -1.36
CA ARG A 13 -7.25 -27.01 -1.00
C ARG A 13 -7.11 -26.86 0.51
N SER A 14 -8.20 -26.63 1.23
CA SER A 14 -8.18 -26.58 2.70
C SER A 14 -7.71 -27.91 3.31
N ALA A 15 -8.13 -29.06 2.77
CA ALA A 15 -7.67 -30.36 3.23
C ALA A 15 -6.16 -30.55 3.00
N LYS A 16 -5.65 -30.15 1.82
CA LYS A 16 -4.22 -30.18 1.50
C LYS A 16 -3.40 -29.31 2.44
N LEU A 17 -3.85 -28.08 2.72
CA LEU A 17 -3.13 -27.14 3.60
C LEU A 17 -3.13 -27.55 5.07
N ASN A 18 -4.05 -28.41 5.48
CA ASN A 18 -4.12 -29.00 6.82
C ASN A 18 -3.45 -30.37 6.93
N THR A 19 -2.79 -30.84 5.86
CA THR A 19 -2.10 -32.14 5.81
C THR A 19 -0.64 -31.94 5.43
N GLY A 20 0.27 -32.67 6.07
CA GLY A 20 1.69 -32.67 5.73
C GLY A 20 2.01 -33.64 4.57
N VAL A 21 3.12 -33.40 3.88
CA VAL A 21 3.66 -34.33 2.87
C VAL A 21 4.51 -35.40 3.56
N ALA A 22 4.30 -36.68 3.23
CA ALA A 22 5.10 -37.76 3.82
C ALA A 22 6.60 -37.57 3.52
N GLY A 23 7.45 -37.78 4.54
CA GLY A 23 8.92 -37.63 4.42
C GLY A 23 9.45 -36.19 4.39
N VAL A 24 8.58 -35.17 4.39
CA VAL A 24 8.99 -33.76 4.25
C VAL A 24 9.91 -33.28 5.37
N HIS A 25 9.85 -33.90 6.55
CA HIS A 25 10.75 -33.63 7.68
C HIS A 25 12.24 -33.90 7.36
N SER A 26 12.54 -34.65 6.29
CA SER A 26 13.90 -34.88 5.78
C SER A 26 14.44 -33.69 4.99
N VAL A 27 13.59 -32.74 4.58
CA VAL A 27 13.96 -31.60 3.72
C VAL A 27 13.68 -30.23 4.35
N LEU A 28 13.07 -30.19 5.55
CA LEU A 28 12.95 -28.98 6.38
C LEU A 28 13.28 -29.26 7.84
N ALA A 29 13.62 -28.21 8.60
CA ALA A 29 13.77 -28.32 10.05
C ALA A 29 12.40 -28.65 10.68
N PHE A 30 12.32 -29.77 11.37
CA PHE A 30 11.07 -30.25 11.99
C PHE A 30 11.35 -30.80 13.38
N GLN A 31 10.48 -30.43 14.31
CA GLN A 31 10.36 -31.05 15.63
C GLN A 31 8.87 -31.19 15.96
N CYS A 32 8.51 -32.22 16.72
CA CYS A 32 7.13 -32.40 17.17
C CYS A 32 6.73 -31.35 18.22
N GLU A 33 5.45 -31.28 18.54
CA GLU A 33 4.89 -30.31 19.48
C GLU A 33 5.49 -30.47 20.88
N THR A 34 5.73 -31.70 21.34
CA THR A 34 6.41 -31.97 22.62
C THR A 34 7.82 -31.39 22.64
N CYS A 35 8.59 -31.59 21.56
CA CYS A 35 9.93 -31.03 21.45
C CYS A 35 9.90 -29.50 21.44
N TRP A 36 8.95 -28.89 20.72
CA TRP A 36 8.83 -27.44 20.70
C TRP A 36 8.45 -26.86 22.06
N ILE A 37 7.54 -27.49 22.80
CA ILE A 37 7.20 -27.04 24.16
C ILE A 37 8.42 -27.15 25.08
N ARG A 38 9.23 -28.20 24.96
CA ARG A 38 10.51 -28.29 25.69
C ARG A 38 11.50 -27.19 25.28
N ASN A 39 11.61 -26.89 23.99
CA ASN A 39 12.51 -25.84 23.47
C ASN A 39 12.10 -24.44 23.94
N LEU A 40 10.79 -24.17 24.01
CA LEU A 40 10.25 -22.85 24.30
C LEU A 40 10.03 -22.62 25.79
N GLU A 41 9.56 -23.64 26.51
CA GLU A 41 9.12 -23.53 27.91
C GLU A 41 10.00 -24.30 28.91
N GLY A 42 10.91 -25.15 28.45
CA GLY A 42 11.75 -25.98 29.32
C GLY A 42 10.98 -27.04 30.12
N ARG A 43 9.75 -27.38 29.72
CA ARG A 43 8.87 -28.36 30.38
C ARG A 43 8.17 -29.28 29.38
N ASP A 44 7.51 -30.31 29.91
CA ASP A 44 6.61 -31.15 29.12
C ASP A 44 5.24 -30.49 28.88
N PRO A 45 4.53 -30.88 27.80
CA PRO A 45 3.19 -30.40 27.51
C PRO A 45 2.17 -30.85 28.55
N ASP A 46 1.34 -29.92 29.00
CA ASP A 46 0.11 -30.20 29.73
C ASP A 46 -1.03 -30.50 28.72
N PRO A 47 -1.68 -31.67 28.78
CA PRO A 47 -2.71 -32.06 27.81
C PRO A 47 -3.92 -31.11 27.72
N ILE A 48 -4.22 -30.37 28.80
CA ILE A 48 -5.40 -29.51 28.90
C ILE A 48 -5.00 -28.06 28.69
N ALA A 49 -4.01 -27.57 29.46
CA ALA A 49 -3.63 -26.18 29.45
C ALA A 49 -2.97 -25.75 28.13
N ASP A 50 -2.19 -26.64 27.51
CA ASP A 50 -1.43 -26.31 26.29
C ASP A 50 -2.18 -26.61 24.99
N ARG A 51 -3.49 -26.92 25.04
CA ARG A 51 -4.25 -27.32 23.84
C ARG A 51 -4.12 -26.31 22.69
N ASN A 52 -4.29 -25.02 22.97
CA ASN A 52 -4.17 -23.97 21.96
C ASN A 52 -2.73 -23.81 21.45
N TYR A 53 -1.75 -24.00 22.34
CA TYR A 53 -0.34 -23.92 22.02
C TYR A 53 0.07 -25.05 21.06
N VAL A 54 -0.31 -26.29 21.38
CA VAL A 54 -0.10 -27.47 20.54
C VAL A 54 -0.73 -27.29 19.15
N VAL A 55 -1.95 -26.74 19.08
CA VAL A 55 -2.61 -26.45 17.80
C VAL A 55 -1.82 -25.44 16.97
N CYS A 56 -1.33 -24.35 17.59
CA CYS A 56 -0.53 -23.35 16.88
C CYS A 56 0.82 -23.89 16.43
N LEU A 57 1.50 -24.69 17.27
CA LEU A 57 2.76 -25.35 16.93
C LEU A 57 2.60 -26.29 15.73
N ARG A 58 1.56 -27.11 15.75
CA ARG A 58 1.22 -28.00 14.63
C ARG A 58 0.94 -27.21 13.37
N GLN A 59 0.16 -26.13 13.47
CA GLN A 59 -0.15 -25.29 12.33
C GLN A 59 1.08 -24.60 11.75
N ALA A 60 2.01 -24.13 12.59
CA ALA A 60 3.26 -23.52 12.14
C ALA A 60 4.12 -24.52 11.34
N ASN A 61 4.21 -25.77 11.81
CA ASN A 61 4.87 -26.85 11.09
C ASN A 61 4.16 -27.15 9.75
N LEU A 62 2.83 -27.24 9.73
CA LEU A 62 2.05 -27.48 8.50
C LEU A 62 2.23 -26.33 7.49
N ASP A 63 2.18 -25.08 7.95
CA ASP A 63 2.43 -23.90 7.13
C ASP A 63 3.86 -23.93 6.54
N ALA A 64 4.87 -24.34 7.31
CA ALA A 64 6.22 -24.52 6.78
C ALA A 64 6.31 -25.64 5.71
N MET A 65 5.64 -26.78 5.95
CA MET A 65 5.60 -27.91 5.01
C MET A 65 4.90 -27.56 3.70
N ASN A 66 3.83 -26.78 3.78
CA ASN A 66 3.00 -26.38 2.63
C ASN A 66 3.50 -25.11 1.92
N SER A 67 4.71 -24.67 2.22
CA SER A 67 5.36 -23.53 1.56
C SER A 67 5.77 -23.77 0.10
N ARG A 68 5.87 -25.04 -0.31
CA ARG A 68 6.18 -25.45 -1.70
C ARG A 68 5.18 -26.50 -2.16
N ALA A 69 5.10 -26.68 -3.47
CA ALA A 69 4.25 -27.70 -4.07
C ALA A 69 4.60 -29.11 -3.55
N SER A 70 3.58 -29.91 -3.22
CA SER A 70 3.76 -31.25 -2.66
C SER A 70 4.62 -32.17 -3.54
N ASN A 71 4.51 -32.02 -4.87
CA ASN A 71 5.32 -32.78 -5.83
C ASN A 71 6.82 -32.43 -5.74
N THR A 72 7.15 -31.16 -5.49
CA THR A 72 8.54 -30.74 -5.29
C THR A 72 9.13 -31.38 -4.03
N MET A 73 8.36 -31.38 -2.93
CA MET A 73 8.80 -32.01 -1.69
C MET A 73 8.94 -33.53 -1.85
N LYS A 74 7.98 -34.17 -2.51
CA LYS A 74 8.01 -35.61 -2.80
C LYS A 74 9.22 -35.99 -3.64
N SER A 75 9.52 -35.22 -4.69
CA SER A 75 10.72 -35.44 -5.52
C SER A 75 12.01 -35.43 -4.70
N HIS A 76 12.18 -34.48 -3.78
CA HIS A 76 13.35 -34.48 -2.89
C HIS A 76 13.39 -35.70 -1.97
N VAL A 77 12.25 -36.13 -1.41
CA VAL A 77 12.17 -37.34 -0.58
C VAL A 77 12.52 -38.59 -1.38
N ASP A 78 11.97 -38.73 -2.58
CA ASP A 78 12.24 -39.86 -3.47
C ASP A 78 13.74 -39.91 -3.84
N HIS A 79 14.37 -38.76 -4.09
CA HIS A 79 15.82 -38.67 -4.31
C HIS A 79 16.66 -39.08 -3.11
N ILE A 80 16.27 -38.71 -1.88
CA ILE A 80 16.94 -39.15 -0.65
C ILE A 80 16.87 -40.67 -0.53
N LEU A 81 15.69 -41.26 -0.73
CA LEU A 81 15.48 -42.71 -0.65
C LEU A 81 16.25 -43.47 -1.73
N ALA A 82 16.27 -42.96 -2.96
CA ALA A 82 17.04 -43.53 -4.06
C ALA A 82 18.55 -43.50 -3.78
N THR A 83 19.05 -42.41 -3.20
CA THR A 83 20.46 -42.26 -2.81
C THR A 83 20.82 -43.23 -1.69
N ASP A 84 19.98 -43.36 -0.66
CA ASP A 84 20.18 -44.33 0.42
C ASP A 84 20.22 -45.78 -0.10
N ALA A 85 19.31 -46.13 -1.02
CA ALA A 85 19.32 -47.43 -1.68
C ALA A 85 20.61 -47.67 -2.49
N GLY A 86 21.04 -46.70 -3.29
CA GLY A 86 22.28 -46.79 -4.07
C GLY A 86 23.53 -46.91 -3.19
N CYS A 87 23.58 -46.18 -2.07
CA CYS A 87 24.67 -46.28 -1.11
C CYS A 87 24.74 -47.66 -0.43
N LYS A 88 23.59 -48.27 -0.13
CA LYS A 88 23.54 -49.65 0.38
C LYS A 88 24.09 -50.65 -0.62
N GLU A 89 23.78 -50.49 -1.91
CA GLU A 89 24.32 -51.34 -2.98
C GLU A 89 25.83 -51.15 -3.16
N LEU A 90 26.31 -49.92 -3.08
CA LEU A 90 27.74 -49.58 -3.14
C LEU A 90 28.50 -49.90 -1.83
N ASN A 91 27.81 -50.34 -0.79
CA ASN A 91 28.33 -50.54 0.56
C ASN A 91 29.09 -49.30 1.09
N CYS A 92 28.50 -48.12 0.90
CA CYS A 92 28.99 -46.86 1.43
C CYS A 92 27.91 -46.15 2.26
N THR A 93 28.35 -45.21 3.10
CA THR A 93 27.42 -44.36 3.86
C THR A 93 26.97 -43.19 2.99
N PRO A 94 25.67 -42.88 2.93
CA PRO A 94 25.19 -41.67 2.28
C PRO A 94 25.82 -40.41 2.88
N ASP A 95 26.21 -39.46 2.03
CA ASP A 95 26.75 -38.15 2.44
C ASP A 95 25.62 -37.19 2.87
N PHE A 96 24.87 -37.57 3.90
CA PHE A 96 23.82 -36.76 4.49
C PHE A 96 24.28 -36.15 5.81
N PRO A 97 24.01 -34.86 6.07
CA PRO A 97 24.30 -34.26 7.36
C PRO A 97 23.42 -34.90 8.45
N GLN A 98 23.96 -34.99 9.68
CA GLN A 98 23.16 -35.40 10.84
C GLN A 98 21.97 -34.45 11.01
N ARG A 99 20.77 -35.02 11.19
CA ARG A 99 19.50 -34.28 11.23
C ARG A 99 19.02 -33.94 12.65
N GLY A 100 19.75 -34.35 13.69
CA GLY A 100 19.42 -34.05 15.07
C GLY A 100 20.22 -34.88 16.09
N PRO A 101 19.94 -34.71 17.40
CA PRO A 101 18.92 -33.82 17.96
C PRO A 101 19.29 -32.34 17.81
N PHE A 102 18.28 -31.49 17.57
CA PHE A 102 18.46 -30.04 17.63
C PHE A 102 18.78 -29.60 19.08
N PRO A 103 19.54 -28.51 19.27
CA PRO A 103 19.69 -27.88 20.59
C PRO A 103 18.32 -27.51 21.20
N LEU A 104 18.22 -27.56 22.53
CA LEU A 104 17.04 -27.10 23.29
C LEU A 104 16.96 -25.57 23.27
N ALA A 105 16.53 -25.02 22.13
CA ALA A 105 16.37 -23.59 21.92
C ALA A 105 15.45 -23.31 20.72
N ASP A 106 14.91 -22.09 20.64
CA ASP A 106 14.22 -21.62 19.44
C ASP A 106 15.20 -21.07 18.40
N LEU A 107 15.67 -21.94 17.52
CA LEU A 107 16.62 -21.58 16.46
C LEU A 107 15.96 -21.06 15.18
N VAL A 108 14.64 -21.26 15.04
CA VAL A 108 13.91 -21.00 13.79
C VAL A 108 12.81 -19.93 13.92
N GLY A 109 12.53 -19.47 15.15
CA GLY A 109 11.51 -18.47 15.44
C GLY A 109 10.13 -19.07 15.65
N MET A 110 10.05 -20.32 16.11
CA MET A 110 8.79 -21.01 16.37
C MET A 110 7.91 -20.24 17.35
N GLY A 111 8.48 -19.66 18.42
CA GLY A 111 7.69 -18.89 19.39
C GLY A 111 6.97 -17.71 18.74
N CYS A 112 7.67 -16.96 17.89
CA CYS A 112 7.09 -15.84 17.14
C CYS A 112 6.03 -16.32 16.12
N ALA A 113 6.23 -17.48 15.49
CA ALA A 113 5.25 -18.06 14.59
C ALA A 113 3.95 -18.41 15.34
N VAL A 114 4.06 -19.00 16.54
CA VAL A 114 2.92 -19.29 17.42
C VAL A 114 2.18 -18.01 17.83
N ASP A 115 2.89 -16.98 18.29
CA ASP A 115 2.27 -15.70 18.66
C ASP A 115 1.49 -15.08 17.50
N MET A 116 2.07 -15.14 16.29
CA MET A 116 1.44 -14.67 15.07
C MET A 116 0.16 -15.46 14.76
N LEU A 117 0.21 -16.78 14.82
CA LEU A 117 -0.94 -17.66 14.59
C LEU A 117 -2.03 -17.45 15.64
N TYR A 118 -1.68 -17.40 16.92
CA TYR A 118 -2.64 -17.19 17.99
C TYR A 118 -3.31 -15.81 17.88
N ARG A 119 -2.55 -14.77 17.55
CA ARG A 119 -3.09 -13.45 17.26
C ARG A 119 -4.04 -13.46 16.06
N SER A 120 -3.76 -14.28 15.05
CA SER A 120 -4.64 -14.43 13.89
C SER A 120 -6.03 -15.00 14.26
N LEU A 121 -6.08 -15.89 15.25
CA LEU A 121 -7.33 -16.50 15.72
C LEU A 121 -8.11 -15.60 16.66
N THR A 122 -7.42 -14.82 17.50
CA THR A 122 -8.04 -14.05 18.60
C THR A 122 -8.39 -12.61 18.24
N THR A 123 -7.73 -12.03 17.23
CA THR A 123 -7.92 -10.62 16.88
C THR A 123 -8.98 -10.47 15.80
N LYS A 124 -10.01 -9.65 16.08
CA LYS A 124 -11.02 -9.30 15.10
C LYS A 124 -10.42 -8.49 13.94
N GLY A 125 -10.68 -8.92 12.71
CA GLY A 125 -10.29 -8.17 11.52
C GLY A 125 -11.18 -6.94 11.31
N ARG A 126 -10.69 -5.96 10.53
CA ARG A 126 -11.51 -4.82 10.09
C ARG A 126 -12.49 -5.22 8.99
N VAL A 127 -12.12 -6.22 8.21
CA VAL A 127 -12.81 -6.64 6.98
C VAL A 127 -13.49 -7.98 7.20
N ASN A 128 -12.77 -8.93 7.80
CA ASN A 128 -13.23 -10.29 8.10
C ASN A 128 -13.21 -10.52 9.62
N ASP A 129 -13.80 -11.64 10.07
CA ASP A 129 -13.84 -12.00 11.49
C ASP A 129 -12.45 -12.11 12.12
N HIS A 130 -11.44 -12.45 11.30
CA HIS A 130 -10.04 -12.57 11.72
C HIS A 130 -9.13 -11.61 10.95
N ILE A 131 -7.97 -11.29 11.52
CA ILE A 131 -6.96 -10.47 10.83
C ILE A 131 -6.38 -11.21 9.62
N GLN A 132 -6.09 -10.47 8.55
CA GLN A 132 -5.45 -11.03 7.35
C GLN A 132 -3.93 -11.18 7.53
N PHE A 133 -3.31 -11.99 6.65
CA PHE A 133 -1.87 -12.25 6.64
C PHE A 133 -1.01 -10.98 6.69
N GLY A 134 -1.38 -9.93 5.94
CA GLY A 134 -0.66 -8.65 5.94
C GLY A 134 -0.57 -7.97 7.31
N THR A 135 -1.54 -8.20 8.18
CA THR A 135 -1.55 -7.70 9.58
C THR A 135 -0.86 -8.67 10.52
N MET A 136 -1.05 -9.97 10.33
CA MET A 136 -0.40 -11.02 11.12
C MET A 136 1.13 -10.95 10.99
N ARG A 137 1.65 -10.88 9.75
CA ARG A 137 3.09 -10.87 9.44
C ARG A 137 3.87 -9.71 10.06
N LYS A 138 3.18 -8.67 10.54
CA LYS A 138 3.82 -7.56 11.27
C LYS A 138 4.49 -8.03 12.56
N GLY A 139 4.04 -9.15 13.15
CA GLY A 139 4.68 -9.79 14.30
C GLY A 139 6.18 -10.05 14.08
N ARG A 140 6.55 -10.60 12.91
CA ARG A 140 7.97 -10.77 12.52
C ARG A 140 8.76 -9.47 12.60
N SER A 141 8.22 -8.38 12.05
CA SER A 141 8.92 -7.10 12.02
C SER A 141 9.14 -6.52 13.42
N THR A 142 8.17 -6.72 14.33
CA THR A 142 8.31 -6.36 15.74
C THR A 142 9.39 -7.21 16.42
N GLN A 143 9.34 -8.54 16.25
CA GLN A 143 10.31 -9.44 16.86
C GLN A 143 11.74 -9.20 16.38
N THR A 144 11.93 -8.96 15.08
CA THR A 144 13.23 -8.57 14.52
C THR A 144 13.75 -7.27 15.15
N ARG A 145 12.87 -6.29 15.42
CA ARG A 145 13.29 -5.05 16.09
C ARG A 145 13.63 -5.28 17.56
N LEU A 146 12.83 -6.08 18.28
CA LEU A 146 13.11 -6.45 19.67
C LEU A 146 14.45 -7.15 19.79
N TRP A 147 14.73 -8.10 18.89
CA TRP A 147 16.03 -8.75 18.78
C TRP A 147 17.15 -7.74 18.56
N ALA A 148 17.02 -6.87 17.55
CA ALA A 148 18.05 -5.88 17.24
C ALA A 148 18.32 -4.89 18.39
N SER A 149 17.32 -4.60 19.24
CA SER A 149 17.47 -3.76 20.44
C SER A 149 17.87 -4.52 21.71
N SER A 150 17.91 -5.86 21.67
CA SER A 150 18.33 -6.68 22.79
C SER A 150 19.86 -6.65 22.97
N PRO A 151 20.40 -7.07 24.13
CA PRO A 151 21.84 -7.24 24.31
C PRO A 151 22.45 -8.16 23.24
N THR A 152 21.79 -9.28 22.92
CA THR A 152 22.24 -10.23 21.89
C THR A 152 22.36 -9.56 20.52
N GLY A 153 21.28 -8.93 20.03
CA GLY A 153 21.30 -8.27 18.72
C GLY A 153 22.22 -7.04 18.65
N THR A 154 22.46 -6.36 19.77
CA THR A 154 23.43 -5.26 19.84
C THR A 154 24.87 -5.78 19.69
N LEU A 155 25.16 -6.96 20.24
CA LEU A 155 26.46 -7.62 20.15
C LEU A 155 26.73 -8.30 18.79
N GLU A 156 25.70 -8.61 18.00
CA GLU A 156 25.85 -9.25 16.66
C GLU A 156 26.68 -8.42 15.67
N GLY A 157 26.85 -7.12 15.93
CA GLY A 157 28.07 -6.37 15.62
C GLY A 157 28.71 -6.58 14.24
N SER A 158 27.95 -6.60 13.14
CA SER A 158 28.49 -6.57 11.78
C SER A 158 27.47 -6.08 10.75
N THR A 159 27.80 -4.97 10.08
CA THR A 159 27.05 -4.40 8.95
C THR A 159 27.96 -4.33 7.74
N PHE A 160 27.54 -4.86 6.61
CA PHE A 160 28.07 -4.44 5.31
C PHE A 160 27.32 -3.20 4.85
N SER A 161 28.05 -2.15 4.48
CA SER A 161 27.51 -1.01 3.75
C SER A 161 27.87 -1.16 2.27
N GLY A 162 26.90 -1.54 1.45
CA GLY A 162 26.97 -1.46 0.00
C GLY A 162 25.80 -0.62 -0.51
N ASN A 163 26.09 0.52 -1.13
CA ASN A 163 25.08 1.54 -1.51
C ASN A 163 24.18 1.99 -0.34
N ALA A 164 23.03 2.60 -0.63
CA ALA A 164 22.07 3.12 0.34
C ALA A 164 21.42 2.05 1.26
N SER A 165 21.80 0.77 1.12
CA SER A 165 21.30 -0.35 1.93
C SER A 165 22.38 -0.91 2.86
N ARG A 166 22.07 -0.99 4.15
CA ARG A 166 22.88 -1.71 5.14
C ARG A 166 22.39 -3.15 5.24
N ILE A 167 23.26 -4.11 4.92
CA ILE A 167 23.00 -5.54 5.11
C ILE A 167 23.59 -5.94 6.46
N ARG A 168 22.81 -6.64 7.28
CA ARG A 168 23.23 -7.12 8.61
C ARG A 168 23.22 -8.64 8.63
N PHE A 169 24.30 -9.23 9.12
CA PHE A 169 24.22 -10.60 9.64
C PHE A 169 23.44 -10.57 10.94
N THR A 170 22.61 -11.57 11.14
CA THR A 170 21.84 -11.71 12.37
C THR A 170 21.57 -13.17 12.62
N THR A 171 21.64 -13.57 13.89
CA THR A 171 21.22 -14.88 14.37
C THR A 171 19.77 -14.87 14.84
N CYS A 172 19.04 -13.77 14.56
CA CYS A 172 17.61 -13.65 14.87
C CYS A 172 16.82 -14.82 14.26
N PRO A 173 16.14 -15.65 15.09
CA PRO A 173 15.43 -16.84 14.60
C PRO A 173 14.35 -16.52 13.54
N THR A 174 13.71 -15.34 13.64
CA THR A 174 12.69 -14.88 12.66
C THR A 174 13.24 -14.49 11.29
N GLN A 175 14.56 -14.53 11.11
CA GLN A 175 15.24 -14.36 9.83
C GLN A 175 15.73 -15.70 9.24
N SER A 176 15.42 -16.82 9.90
CA SER A 176 15.76 -18.16 9.40
C SER A 176 15.00 -18.52 8.11
N GLU A 177 15.55 -19.47 7.37
CA GLU A 177 14.89 -20.03 6.18
C GLU A 177 13.56 -20.70 6.55
N TRP A 178 13.51 -21.42 7.66
CA TRP A 178 12.29 -22.06 8.14
C TRP A 178 11.18 -21.03 8.41
N PHE A 179 11.51 -19.89 9.02
CA PHE A 179 10.52 -18.83 9.26
C PHE A 179 9.99 -18.25 7.95
N SER A 180 10.85 -18.14 6.93
CA SER A 180 10.44 -17.71 5.59
C SER A 180 9.49 -18.72 4.94
N THR A 181 9.76 -20.02 5.07
CA THR A 181 8.83 -21.07 4.60
C THR A 181 7.51 -21.04 5.34
N PHE A 182 7.52 -20.90 6.67
CA PHE A 182 6.30 -20.73 7.49
C PHE A 182 5.45 -19.56 6.98
N LEU A 183 6.06 -18.40 6.75
CA LEU A 183 5.34 -17.23 6.24
C LEU A 183 4.67 -17.47 4.90
N LEU A 184 5.33 -18.18 3.99
CA LEU A 184 4.77 -18.48 2.66
C LEU A 184 3.55 -19.40 2.77
N GLY A 185 3.64 -20.49 3.52
CA GLY A 185 2.47 -21.37 3.69
C GLY A 185 1.36 -20.74 4.52
N ALA A 186 1.69 -19.93 5.52
CA ALA A 186 0.70 -19.16 6.27
C ALA A 186 -0.01 -18.13 5.36
N GLN A 187 0.71 -17.49 4.43
CA GLN A 187 0.12 -16.60 3.44
C GLN A 187 -0.84 -17.34 2.51
N ASP A 188 -0.43 -18.51 2.01
CA ASP A 188 -1.26 -19.32 1.12
C ASP A 188 -2.53 -19.80 1.85
N ARG A 189 -2.39 -20.30 3.09
CA ARG A 189 -3.52 -20.76 3.91
C ARG A 189 -4.51 -19.67 4.27
N MET A 190 -4.04 -18.52 4.75
CA MET A 190 -4.92 -17.43 5.15
C MET A 190 -5.60 -16.76 3.95
N GLY A 191 -4.98 -16.86 2.78
CA GLY A 191 -5.40 -16.11 1.60
C GLY A 191 -5.26 -14.59 1.79
N TYR A 192 -5.78 -13.85 0.81
CA TYR A 192 -5.75 -12.40 0.83
C TYR A 192 -6.99 -11.83 0.15
N GLU A 193 -7.75 -11.02 0.88
CA GLU A 193 -8.90 -10.29 0.35
C GLU A 193 -8.61 -8.79 0.39
N THR A 194 -8.61 -8.13 -0.77
CA THR A 194 -8.42 -6.69 -0.84
C THR A 194 -9.74 -5.96 -0.96
N ARG A 195 -10.10 -5.18 0.07
CA ARG A 195 -11.06 -4.06 -0.07
C ARG A 195 -10.34 -2.74 -0.31
N ASN A 196 -9.42 -2.78 -1.26
CA ASN A 196 -8.68 -1.58 -1.65
C ASN A 196 -9.62 -0.63 -2.40
N GLN A 197 -9.44 0.67 -2.20
CA GLN A 197 -10.18 1.66 -2.97
C GLN A 197 -9.92 1.48 -4.48
N LYS A 198 -10.97 1.54 -5.29
CA LYS A 198 -10.94 1.34 -6.74
C LYS A 198 -10.75 2.67 -7.49
N ALA A 199 -10.26 2.57 -8.73
CA ALA A 199 -10.28 3.67 -9.68
C ALA A 199 -11.66 3.79 -10.31
N VAL A 200 -11.96 4.97 -10.84
CA VAL A 200 -13.14 5.29 -11.65
C VAL A 200 -12.69 6.01 -12.92
N THR A 201 -13.55 6.11 -13.93
CA THR A 201 -13.26 6.89 -15.13
C THR A 201 -13.20 8.39 -14.81
N ILE A 202 -12.50 9.17 -15.63
CA ILE A 202 -12.51 10.65 -15.46
C ILE A 202 -13.92 11.19 -15.68
N SER A 203 -14.68 10.63 -16.61
CA SER A 203 -16.09 10.98 -16.82
C SER A 203 -16.95 10.81 -15.57
N ALA A 204 -16.77 9.73 -14.80
CA ALA A 204 -17.45 9.56 -13.52
C ALA A 204 -17.06 10.61 -12.47
N ILE A 205 -15.80 11.08 -12.47
CA ILE A 205 -15.35 12.16 -11.58
C ILE A 205 -15.93 13.51 -12.02
N VAL A 206 -15.99 13.77 -13.32
CA VAL A 206 -16.61 14.99 -13.86
C VAL A 206 -18.09 15.02 -13.49
N ARG A 207 -18.83 13.93 -13.72
CA ARG A 207 -20.25 13.83 -13.34
C ARG A 207 -20.47 13.98 -11.84
N GLN A 208 -19.59 13.39 -11.02
CA GLN A 208 -19.60 13.61 -9.58
C GLN A 208 -19.47 15.09 -9.20
N ILE A 209 -18.60 15.83 -9.89
CA ILE A 209 -18.42 17.27 -9.65
C ILE A 209 -19.65 18.06 -10.13
N GLU A 210 -20.27 17.68 -11.24
CA GLU A 210 -21.49 18.31 -11.75
C GLU A 210 -22.65 18.19 -10.75
N LEU A 211 -22.86 17.00 -10.18
CA LEU A 211 -23.85 16.80 -9.11
C LEU A 211 -23.56 17.66 -7.87
N ILE A 212 -22.28 17.83 -7.51
CA ILE A 212 -21.91 18.73 -6.42
C ILE A 212 -22.21 20.20 -6.79
N GLU A 213 -22.03 20.61 -8.05
CA GLU A 213 -22.37 21.96 -8.49
C GLU A 213 -23.88 22.23 -8.45
N GLU A 214 -24.69 21.25 -8.85
CA GLU A 214 -26.15 21.28 -8.72
C GLU A 214 -26.55 21.48 -7.25
N ASP A 215 -26.02 20.66 -6.33
CA ASP A 215 -26.31 20.77 -4.90
C ASP A 215 -25.76 22.07 -4.27
N ILE A 216 -24.66 22.63 -4.78
CA ILE A 216 -24.17 23.96 -4.34
C ILE A 216 -25.17 25.05 -4.71
N ALA A 217 -25.79 24.96 -5.90
CA ALA A 217 -26.78 25.93 -6.35
C ALA A 217 -28.08 25.85 -5.54
N ASP A 218 -28.45 24.65 -5.12
CA ASP A 218 -29.66 24.36 -4.34
C ASP A 218 -29.45 24.37 -2.81
N ALA A 219 -28.24 24.69 -2.34
CA ALA A 219 -27.90 24.64 -0.93
C ALA A 219 -28.70 25.65 -0.08
N ASP A 220 -29.40 25.14 0.94
CA ASP A 220 -30.19 25.96 1.87
C ASP A 220 -29.36 26.94 2.71
N THR A 221 -28.10 26.60 2.99
CA THR A 221 -27.22 27.39 3.84
C THR A 221 -25.88 27.64 3.17
N GLN A 222 -25.32 28.83 3.41
CA GLN A 222 -23.99 29.20 2.93
C GLN A 222 -22.91 28.27 3.48
N GLU A 223 -23.05 27.81 4.73
CA GLU A 223 -22.13 26.84 5.34
C GLU A 223 -22.09 25.51 4.58
N HIS A 224 -23.27 25.00 4.18
CA HIS A 224 -23.36 23.78 3.38
C HIS A 224 -22.74 23.97 1.99
N ALA A 225 -23.06 25.08 1.30
CA ALA A 225 -22.47 25.43 0.02
C ALA A 225 -20.93 25.53 0.10
N HIS A 226 -20.41 26.18 1.15
CA HIS A 226 -18.97 26.30 1.40
C HIS A 226 -18.30 24.93 1.58
N PHE A 227 -18.95 24.03 2.31
CA PHE A 227 -18.44 22.67 2.51
C PHE A 227 -18.42 21.88 1.19
N LEU A 228 -19.47 21.95 0.38
CA LEU A 228 -19.50 21.29 -0.93
C LEU A 228 -18.43 21.85 -1.89
N VAL A 229 -18.19 23.16 -1.87
CA VAL A 229 -17.06 23.78 -2.61
C VAL A 229 -15.72 23.21 -2.16
N LYS A 230 -15.50 23.03 -0.85
CA LYS A 230 -14.29 22.36 -0.34
C LYS A 230 -14.19 20.92 -0.85
N VAL A 231 -15.28 20.16 -0.83
CA VAL A 231 -15.32 18.77 -1.34
C VAL A 231 -14.95 18.72 -2.83
N ALA A 232 -15.61 19.49 -3.69
CA ALA A 232 -15.32 19.52 -5.13
C ALA A 232 -13.89 19.97 -5.42
N THR A 233 -13.37 20.95 -4.66
CA THR A 233 -11.97 21.38 -4.80
C THR A 233 -11.01 20.27 -4.41
N LEU A 234 -11.27 19.54 -3.32
CA LEU A 234 -10.46 18.41 -2.90
C LEU A 234 -10.44 17.30 -3.97
N ILE A 235 -11.61 16.92 -4.50
CA ILE A 235 -11.73 15.93 -5.59
C ILE A 235 -10.87 16.34 -6.79
N THR A 236 -10.97 17.61 -7.16
CA THR A 236 -10.26 18.18 -8.31
C THR A 236 -8.75 18.12 -8.11
N ILE A 237 -8.22 18.63 -7.00
CA ILE A 237 -6.77 18.65 -6.74
C ILE A 237 -6.20 17.23 -6.58
N LEU A 238 -6.94 16.31 -5.97
CA LEU A 238 -6.50 14.91 -5.83
C LEU A 238 -6.42 14.21 -7.19
N SER A 239 -7.29 14.60 -8.13
CA SER A 239 -7.32 14.07 -9.50
C SER A 239 -6.22 14.67 -10.36
N VAL A 240 -6.18 16.00 -10.52
CA VAL A 240 -5.24 16.66 -11.44
C VAL A 240 -3.80 16.55 -10.96
N ALA A 241 -3.55 16.73 -9.66
CA ALA A 241 -2.22 16.63 -9.09
C ALA A 241 -1.86 15.21 -8.64
N SER A 242 -2.69 14.19 -8.87
CA SER A 242 -2.41 12.80 -8.46
C SER A 242 -1.99 12.69 -6.98
N LEU A 243 -2.54 13.55 -6.11
CA LEU A 243 -2.13 13.63 -4.70
C LEU A 243 -2.71 12.46 -3.90
N ARG A 244 -2.05 12.08 -2.79
CA ARG A 244 -2.69 11.21 -1.80
C ARG A 244 -3.77 11.98 -1.08
N GLY A 245 -4.82 11.27 -0.62
CA GLY A 245 -5.93 11.92 0.08
C GLY A 245 -5.49 12.87 1.19
N HIS A 246 -4.51 12.49 2.01
CA HIS A 246 -4.02 13.35 3.10
C HIS A 246 -3.18 14.54 2.61
N GLU A 247 -2.50 14.42 1.46
CA GLU A 247 -1.68 15.50 0.88
C GLU A 247 -2.56 16.66 0.40
N GLY A 248 -3.77 16.39 -0.11
CA GLY A 248 -4.70 17.42 -0.57
C GLY A 248 -5.12 18.39 0.53
N PHE A 249 -5.22 17.93 1.78
CA PHE A 249 -5.58 18.77 2.93
C PHE A 249 -4.48 19.77 3.33
N TYR A 250 -3.25 19.60 2.83
CA TYR A 250 -2.13 20.49 3.13
C TYR A 250 -2.04 21.73 2.24
N LEU A 251 -3.09 22.04 1.48
CA LEU A 251 -3.14 23.25 0.65
C LEU A 251 -3.05 24.52 1.53
N ASP A 252 -2.07 25.38 1.23
CA ASP A 252 -1.83 26.65 1.94
C ASP A 252 -2.58 27.80 1.26
N ILE A 253 -3.36 28.56 2.03
CA ILE A 253 -4.17 29.67 1.49
C ILE A 253 -3.27 30.79 0.95
N ALA A 254 -2.29 31.24 1.74
CA ALA A 254 -1.50 32.44 1.44
C ALA A 254 -0.61 32.24 0.20
N ALA A 255 0.06 31.10 0.12
CA ALA A 255 0.88 30.73 -1.02
C ALA A 255 0.01 30.44 -2.25
N THR A 256 -1.12 29.77 -2.11
CA THR A 256 -2.03 29.55 -3.25
C THR A 256 -2.52 30.88 -3.80
N ARG A 257 -2.95 31.81 -2.95
CA ARG A 257 -3.37 33.16 -3.35
C ARG A 257 -2.26 33.95 -4.06
N ARG A 258 -1.02 33.87 -3.56
CA ARG A 258 0.14 34.56 -4.17
C ARG A 258 0.42 34.09 -5.60
N HIS A 259 0.26 32.80 -5.86
CA HIS A 259 0.59 32.20 -7.16
C HIS A 259 -0.64 31.91 -8.03
N PHE A 260 -1.85 32.24 -7.56
CA PHE A 260 -3.10 31.91 -8.24
C PHE A 260 -3.16 32.49 -9.65
N ASN A 261 -2.73 33.75 -9.84
CA ASN A 261 -2.79 34.42 -11.14
C ASN A 261 -1.65 34.04 -12.09
N GLU A 262 -0.66 33.28 -11.64
CA GLU A 262 0.40 32.81 -12.54
C GLU A 262 -0.20 31.92 -13.64
N GLY A 263 0.29 32.07 -14.88
CA GLY A 263 -0.16 31.27 -16.02
C GLY A 263 -1.65 31.32 -16.30
N LYS A 264 -2.38 32.35 -15.85
CA LYS A 264 -3.81 32.52 -16.17
C LYS A 264 -4.02 32.78 -17.67
N ASP A 265 -3.18 33.63 -18.23
CA ASP A 265 -3.26 34.06 -19.64
C ASP A 265 -2.34 33.23 -20.55
N GLY A 266 -1.93 32.04 -20.08
CA GLY A 266 -1.08 31.14 -20.84
C GLY A 266 -1.80 30.53 -22.04
N VAL A 267 -1.04 30.16 -23.07
CA VAL A 267 -1.59 29.58 -24.31
C VAL A 267 -0.91 28.24 -24.56
N VAL A 268 -1.72 27.21 -24.87
CA VAL A 268 -1.20 25.91 -25.28
C VAL A 268 -0.70 26.02 -26.72
N PRO A 269 0.61 25.83 -26.99
CA PRO A 269 1.10 25.85 -28.35
C PRO A 269 0.57 24.63 -29.11
N ALA A 270 0.19 24.79 -30.39
CA ALA A 270 -0.39 23.71 -31.20
C ALA A 270 0.49 22.43 -31.29
N ARG A 271 1.80 22.58 -31.08
CA ARG A 271 2.77 21.46 -31.04
C ARG A 271 2.95 20.80 -29.68
N ALA A 272 2.25 21.27 -28.63
CA ALA A 272 2.37 20.76 -27.26
C ALA A 272 2.13 19.24 -27.15
N LEU A 273 1.29 18.70 -28.05
CA LEU A 273 0.90 17.30 -28.15
C LEU A 273 1.86 16.44 -28.95
N THR A 274 2.84 17.05 -29.63
CA THR A 274 3.90 16.29 -30.29
C THR A 274 4.94 15.90 -29.24
N ASN A 275 5.45 14.66 -29.27
CA ASN A 275 6.46 14.11 -28.37
C ASN A 275 7.83 14.84 -28.34
N ARG A 276 7.90 16.08 -28.83
CA ARG A 276 9.08 16.94 -28.81
C ARG A 276 9.16 17.74 -27.51
N LEU A 277 10.36 17.95 -26.99
CA LEU A 277 10.60 18.83 -25.85
C LEU A 277 10.08 20.25 -26.13
N MET A 278 9.33 20.81 -25.18
CA MET A 278 8.95 22.22 -25.18
C MET A 278 10.17 23.07 -24.82
N THR A 279 10.27 24.26 -25.40
CA THR A 279 11.29 25.25 -25.04
C THR A 279 10.93 25.93 -23.72
N GLU A 280 11.92 26.40 -22.95
CA GLU A 280 11.68 27.07 -21.65
C GLU A 280 10.66 28.22 -21.72
N LYS A 281 10.64 28.96 -22.84
CA LYS A 281 9.67 30.04 -23.07
C LYS A 281 8.26 29.49 -23.16
N GLU A 282 8.05 28.43 -23.94
CA GLU A 282 6.75 27.78 -24.05
C GLU A 282 6.30 27.24 -22.69
N VAL A 283 7.19 26.60 -21.93
CA VAL A 283 6.87 26.10 -20.58
C VAL A 283 6.37 27.22 -19.66
N ARG A 284 7.03 28.38 -19.72
CA ARG A 284 6.67 29.54 -18.91
C ARG A 284 5.28 30.07 -19.24
N ASP A 285 4.93 30.02 -20.51
CA ASP A 285 3.69 30.57 -21.07
C ASP A 285 2.54 29.53 -21.10
N LEU A 286 2.75 28.31 -20.57
CA LEU A 286 1.67 27.33 -20.44
C LEU A 286 0.61 27.77 -19.43
N PRO A 287 -0.68 27.54 -19.72
CA PRO A 287 -1.75 27.93 -18.82
C PRO A 287 -1.76 27.07 -17.56
N ARG A 288 -1.41 27.60 -16.37
CA ARG A 288 -1.21 26.77 -15.16
C ARG A 288 -1.74 27.35 -13.86
N VAL A 289 -2.20 26.51 -12.94
CA VAL A 289 -2.61 26.83 -11.57
C VAL A 289 -1.61 26.22 -10.60
N CYS A 290 -1.12 27.04 -9.67
CA CYS A 290 -0.22 26.58 -8.64
C CYS A 290 -1.00 26.00 -7.45
N ILE A 291 -0.84 24.70 -7.20
CA ILE A 291 -1.28 24.02 -5.97
C ILE A 291 -0.14 24.14 -4.97
N CYS A 292 -0.28 25.09 -4.04
CA CYS A 292 0.74 25.38 -3.04
C CYS A 292 0.44 24.57 -1.78
N LEU A 293 1.19 23.50 -1.54
CA LEU A 293 1.09 22.74 -0.31
C LEU A 293 2.00 23.40 0.75
N LEU A 294 1.62 23.35 2.03
CA LEU A 294 2.45 23.88 3.12
C LEU A 294 3.88 23.34 3.01
N GLY A 295 4.81 24.24 2.64
CA GLY A 295 6.21 23.96 2.44
C GLY A 295 6.73 24.03 0.99
N LYS A 296 5.93 23.84 -0.09
CA LYS A 296 6.42 23.80 -1.50
C LYS A 296 5.32 23.95 -2.60
N PHE A 297 5.72 24.09 -3.90
CA PHE A 297 4.85 24.41 -5.06
C PHE A 297 4.64 23.27 -6.08
N LYS A 298 3.41 23.06 -6.57
CA LYS A 298 3.10 22.23 -7.75
C LYS A 298 2.29 23.02 -8.79
N GLY A 299 2.54 22.87 -10.10
CA GLY A 299 1.81 23.57 -11.17
C GLY A 299 1.01 22.62 -12.06
N GLU A 300 -0.27 22.93 -12.31
CA GLU A 300 -1.26 22.09 -13.00
C GLU A 300 -2.05 22.84 -14.08
N THR A 301 -2.52 22.19 -15.14
CA THR A 301 -3.14 22.85 -16.31
C THR A 301 -4.42 22.15 -16.77
N ASP A 302 -5.20 22.79 -17.65
CA ASP A 302 -6.58 22.37 -17.97
C ASP A 302 -6.79 22.01 -19.46
N ASP A 303 -7.36 20.83 -19.72
CA ASP A 303 -8.20 20.43 -20.88
C ASP A 303 -9.22 19.33 -20.45
N SER A 304 -9.40 19.13 -19.14
CA SER A 304 -10.24 18.10 -18.56
C SER A 304 -11.38 18.79 -17.83
N GLY A 305 -12.63 18.31 -17.94
CA GLY A 305 -13.81 18.98 -17.35
C GLY A 305 -13.75 19.26 -15.83
N LEU A 306 -12.67 18.87 -15.15
CA LEU A 306 -12.34 19.07 -13.74
C LEU A 306 -12.10 20.53 -13.34
N ARG A 307 -11.78 21.45 -14.27
CA ARG A 307 -11.70 22.91 -14.01
C ARG A 307 -10.91 23.32 -12.73
N PRO A 308 -9.64 22.92 -12.55
CA PRO A 308 -8.88 23.17 -11.31
C PRO A 308 -8.77 24.64 -10.89
N ARG A 309 -8.65 25.56 -11.86
CA ARG A 309 -8.58 27.00 -11.57
C ARG A 309 -9.87 27.53 -10.95
N PHE A 310 -11.01 27.09 -11.46
CA PHE A 310 -12.33 27.51 -11.01
C PHE A 310 -12.53 27.09 -9.54
N TRP A 311 -12.30 25.81 -9.24
CA TRP A 311 -12.48 25.28 -7.89
C TRP A 311 -11.52 25.88 -6.88
N ILE A 312 -10.24 26.03 -7.23
CA ILE A 312 -9.27 26.70 -6.35
C ILE A 312 -9.67 28.16 -6.11
N GLY A 313 -10.19 28.87 -7.13
CA GLY A 313 -10.71 30.22 -6.97
C GLY A 313 -11.91 30.27 -6.01
N LYS A 314 -12.88 29.36 -6.15
CA LYS A 314 -14.03 29.23 -5.26
C LYS A 314 -13.60 28.90 -3.83
N LEU A 315 -12.65 28.00 -3.64
CA LEU A 315 -12.10 27.69 -2.31
C LEU A 315 -11.42 28.91 -1.67
N LEU A 316 -10.68 29.71 -2.43
CA LEU A 316 -10.08 30.94 -1.92
C LEU A 316 -11.12 31.98 -1.50
N GLN A 317 -12.23 32.07 -2.24
CA GLN A 317 -13.37 32.92 -1.86
C GLN A 317 -14.03 32.41 -0.57
N VAL A 318 -14.31 31.11 -0.47
CA VAL A 318 -14.84 30.49 0.75
C VAL A 318 -13.94 30.76 1.96
N CYS A 319 -12.61 30.63 1.79
CA CYS A 319 -11.67 30.95 2.86
C CYS A 319 -11.75 32.43 3.25
N GLU A 320 -11.92 33.35 2.29
CA GLU A 320 -12.04 34.78 2.55
C GLU A 320 -13.35 35.14 3.26
N ASP A 321 -14.47 34.54 2.84
CA ASP A 321 -15.79 34.70 3.46
C ASP A 321 -15.80 34.17 4.91
N GLU A 322 -14.99 33.12 5.19
CA GLU A 322 -14.73 32.61 6.54
C GLU A 322 -13.70 33.45 7.33
N GLY A 323 -13.22 34.57 6.78
CA GLY A 323 -12.26 35.47 7.41
C GLY A 323 -10.81 34.93 7.47
N ARG A 324 -10.48 33.93 6.64
CA ARG A 324 -9.18 33.24 6.64
C ARG A 324 -8.29 33.70 5.48
N SER A 325 -7.05 34.03 5.81
CA SER A 325 -6.04 34.51 4.84
C SER A 325 -4.74 33.70 4.82
N ASN A 326 -4.54 32.81 5.79
CA ASN A 326 -3.35 31.97 5.94
C ASN A 326 -3.71 30.61 6.57
N GLY A 327 -2.78 29.65 6.49
CA GLY A 327 -2.95 28.30 7.04
C GLY A 327 -3.59 27.33 6.07
N TYR A 328 -4.11 26.21 6.60
CA TYR A 328 -4.74 25.16 5.82
C TYR A 328 -6.04 25.67 5.18
N ALA A 329 -6.19 25.45 3.87
CA ALA A 329 -7.45 25.74 3.17
C ALA A 329 -8.60 24.87 3.70
N PHE A 330 -8.27 23.63 4.08
CA PHE A 330 -9.15 22.63 4.71
C PHE A 330 -8.80 22.53 6.20
N ASN A 331 -9.60 23.16 7.06
CA ASN A 331 -9.34 23.22 8.49
C ASN A 331 -10.59 22.84 9.30
N ASN A 332 -10.33 22.30 10.49
CA ASN A 332 -11.33 22.25 11.55
C ASN A 332 -11.55 23.66 12.14
N PRO A 333 -12.64 23.88 12.90
CA PRO A 333 -12.90 25.15 13.58
C PRO A 333 -11.77 25.63 14.51
N ASP A 334 -10.95 24.71 15.03
CA ASP A 334 -9.79 25.00 15.88
C ASP A 334 -8.52 25.42 15.10
N GLY A 335 -8.59 25.47 13.77
CA GLY A 335 -7.46 25.79 12.88
C GLY A 335 -6.53 24.62 12.56
N SER A 336 -6.80 23.42 13.11
CA SER A 336 -6.06 22.21 12.75
C SER A 336 -6.46 21.69 11.36
N CYS A 337 -5.60 20.89 10.74
CA CYS A 337 -5.86 20.28 9.44
C CYS A 337 -7.05 19.31 9.53
N GLU A 338 -7.96 19.41 8.56
CA GLU A 338 -9.18 18.59 8.52
C GLU A 338 -8.88 17.11 8.23
N SER A 339 -9.81 16.22 8.62
CA SER A 339 -9.66 14.78 8.44
C SER A 339 -10.42 14.26 7.21
N PRO A 340 -9.95 13.19 6.54
CA PRO A 340 -10.65 12.61 5.39
C PRO A 340 -12.03 11.99 5.69
N THR A 341 -12.43 11.86 6.96
CA THR A 341 -13.57 11.04 7.37
C THR A 341 -14.89 11.59 6.83
N GLU A 342 -15.16 12.87 7.06
CA GLU A 342 -16.41 13.53 6.65
C GLU A 342 -16.49 13.66 5.14
N TYR A 343 -15.38 14.05 4.49
CA TYR A 343 -15.27 14.09 3.03
C TYR A 343 -15.55 12.74 2.38
N ASN A 344 -15.12 11.62 2.98
CA ASN A 344 -15.39 10.31 2.41
C ASN A 344 -16.89 9.95 2.43
N ALA A 345 -17.66 10.41 3.43
CA ALA A 345 -19.09 10.14 3.47
C ALA A 345 -19.79 10.83 2.29
N VAL A 346 -19.50 12.11 2.08
CA VAL A 346 -20.07 12.92 0.99
C VAL A 346 -19.61 12.43 -0.38
N VAL A 347 -18.32 12.14 -0.54
CA VAL A 347 -17.79 11.55 -1.78
C VAL A 347 -18.49 10.25 -2.15
N ARG A 348 -18.78 9.39 -1.17
CA ARG A 348 -19.48 8.13 -1.41
C ARG A 348 -20.94 8.36 -1.76
N GLN A 349 -21.61 9.30 -1.12
CA GLN A 349 -22.98 9.68 -1.48
C GLN A 349 -23.06 10.07 -2.96
N TYR A 350 -22.17 10.94 -3.44
CA TYR A 350 -22.18 11.31 -4.86
C TYR A 350 -21.79 10.16 -5.79
N PHE A 351 -20.88 9.27 -5.39
CA PHE A 351 -20.60 8.08 -6.19
C PHE A 351 -21.78 7.09 -6.23
N THR A 352 -22.62 7.06 -5.20
CA THR A 352 -23.90 6.34 -5.23
C THR A 352 -24.82 6.99 -6.27
N SER A 353 -25.00 8.31 -6.25
CA SER A 353 -25.80 9.03 -7.24
C SER A 353 -25.30 8.79 -8.67
N VAL A 354 -24.00 8.93 -8.94
CA VAL A 354 -23.42 8.67 -10.27
C VAL A 354 -23.69 7.23 -10.73
N ARG A 355 -23.63 6.24 -9.84
CA ARG A 355 -23.93 4.85 -10.17
C ARG A 355 -25.42 4.64 -10.48
N ASP A 356 -26.29 5.28 -9.70
CA ASP A 356 -27.73 5.05 -9.76
C ASP A 356 -28.41 5.86 -10.88
N GLU A 357 -27.85 7.03 -11.24
CA GLU A 357 -28.42 7.96 -12.24
C GLU A 357 -27.79 7.83 -13.64
N ASP A 358 -26.51 7.47 -13.73
CA ASP A 358 -25.76 7.47 -15.00
C ASP A 358 -25.26 6.07 -15.39
N GLU A 359 -26.09 5.36 -16.16
CA GLU A 359 -25.75 4.03 -16.66
C GLU A 359 -24.41 4.01 -17.42
N GLY A 360 -23.50 3.13 -17.00
CA GLY A 360 -22.23 2.88 -17.68
C GLY A 360 -21.04 3.69 -17.18
N LEU A 361 -21.22 4.65 -16.27
CA LEU A 361 -20.08 5.36 -15.63
C LEU A 361 -19.48 4.57 -14.47
N ILE A 362 -20.34 3.92 -13.68
CA ILE A 362 -19.99 3.02 -12.59
C ILE A 362 -20.84 1.76 -12.76
N ASP A 363 -20.21 0.60 -12.56
CA ASP A 363 -20.91 -0.69 -12.56
C ASP A 363 -22.00 -0.70 -11.48
N VAL A 364 -23.20 -1.15 -11.82
CA VAL A 364 -24.37 -1.20 -10.92
C VAL A 364 -24.07 -2.05 -9.68
N ASP A 365 -23.25 -3.08 -9.83
CA ASP A 365 -22.84 -3.97 -8.73
C ASP A 365 -21.58 -3.44 -7.99
N ALA A 366 -21.07 -2.27 -8.35
CA ALA A 366 -19.91 -1.70 -7.68
C ALA A 366 -20.22 -1.35 -6.21
N ASP A 367 -19.42 -1.92 -5.31
CA ASP A 367 -19.37 -1.52 -3.90
C ASP A 367 -18.80 -0.10 -3.75
N VAL A 368 -19.69 0.88 -3.56
CA VAL A 368 -19.36 2.31 -3.42
C VAL A 368 -18.49 2.60 -2.20
N ILE A 369 -18.46 1.72 -1.19
CA ILE A 369 -17.56 1.86 -0.03
C ILE A 369 -16.08 1.80 -0.48
N ARG A 370 -15.81 1.16 -1.63
CA ARG A 370 -14.49 1.11 -2.27
C ARG A 370 -14.14 2.40 -3.01
N PHE A 371 -14.96 3.44 -2.99
CA PHE A 371 -14.58 4.76 -3.46
C PHE A 371 -14.31 5.73 -2.29
N GLY A 372 -13.31 6.60 -2.45
CA GLY A 372 -13.00 7.63 -1.46
C GLY A 372 -11.70 8.38 -1.69
N VAL A 373 -11.53 9.47 -0.94
CA VAL A 373 -10.48 10.49 -1.16
C VAL A 373 -9.06 9.95 -0.99
N SER A 374 -8.87 8.87 -0.23
CA SER A 374 -7.52 8.38 0.09
C SER A 374 -6.72 7.89 -1.13
N ARG A 375 -7.40 7.28 -2.11
CA ARG A 375 -6.77 6.61 -3.26
C ARG A 375 -7.57 6.65 -4.55
N THR A 376 -8.89 6.80 -4.55
CA THR A 376 -9.71 6.67 -5.77
C THR A 376 -9.24 7.64 -6.85
N TYR A 377 -9.27 8.95 -6.58
CA TYR A 377 -8.87 9.99 -7.53
C TYR A 377 -7.45 9.83 -8.05
N ARG A 378 -6.49 9.55 -7.17
CA ARG A 378 -5.11 9.27 -7.57
C ARG A 378 -5.00 8.03 -8.46
N LYS A 379 -5.71 6.94 -8.13
CA LYS A 379 -5.71 5.72 -8.94
C LYS A 379 -6.36 5.95 -10.30
N SER A 380 -7.45 6.71 -10.36
CA SER A 380 -8.11 7.13 -11.60
C SER A 380 -7.15 7.92 -12.47
N SER A 381 -6.49 8.92 -11.87
CA SER A 381 -5.48 9.76 -12.50
C SER A 381 -4.30 8.95 -13.06
N GLU A 382 -3.70 8.07 -12.25
CA GLU A 382 -2.60 7.20 -12.70
C GLU A 382 -3.04 6.21 -13.78
N SER A 383 -4.27 5.68 -13.71
CA SER A 383 -4.81 4.73 -14.69
C SER A 383 -5.07 5.42 -16.03
N ARG A 384 -5.62 6.64 -15.99
CA ARG A 384 -5.86 7.46 -17.19
C ARG A 384 -4.54 7.87 -17.85
N ALA A 385 -3.56 8.34 -17.08
CA ALA A 385 -2.24 8.68 -17.61
C ALA A 385 -1.56 7.48 -18.30
N ARG A 386 -1.69 6.27 -17.72
CA ARG A 386 -1.20 5.04 -18.37
C ARG A 386 -1.95 4.72 -19.66
N ALA A 387 -3.29 4.84 -19.65
CA ALA A 387 -4.11 4.62 -20.85
C ALA A 387 -3.77 5.63 -21.97
N ALA A 388 -3.37 6.85 -21.62
CA ALA A 388 -2.90 7.87 -22.55
C ALA A 388 -1.45 7.68 -23.00
N GLY A 389 -0.76 6.62 -22.56
CA GLY A 389 0.62 6.32 -22.98
C GLY A 389 1.69 7.19 -22.32
N ILE A 390 1.39 7.83 -21.19
CA ILE A 390 2.38 8.63 -20.45
C ILE A 390 3.47 7.71 -19.87
N PRO A 391 4.76 7.96 -20.16
CA PRO A 391 5.87 7.16 -19.65
C PRO A 391 5.92 7.09 -18.13
N LYS A 392 6.37 5.94 -17.60
CA LYS A 392 6.38 5.65 -16.15
C LYS A 392 7.25 6.63 -15.37
N ASP A 393 8.37 7.06 -15.92
CA ASP A 393 9.25 8.09 -15.35
C ASP A 393 8.50 9.41 -15.15
N GLN A 394 7.68 9.85 -16.11
CA GLN A 394 6.87 11.06 -15.96
C GLN A 394 5.78 10.92 -14.90
N VAL A 395 5.13 9.74 -14.82
CA VAL A 395 4.20 9.42 -13.73
C VAL A 395 4.91 9.44 -12.38
N GLU A 396 6.15 8.96 -12.29
CA GLU A 396 6.96 9.01 -11.08
C GLU A 396 7.38 10.44 -10.73
N THR A 397 7.72 11.28 -11.71
CA THR A 397 7.99 12.72 -11.53
C THR A 397 6.74 13.46 -11.05
N MET A 398 5.56 13.16 -11.58
CA MET A 398 4.30 13.72 -11.08
C MET A 398 4.06 13.35 -9.60
N ASN A 399 4.55 12.18 -9.22
CA ASN A 399 4.46 11.59 -7.89
C ASN A 399 5.68 11.85 -7.00
N TRP A 400 6.61 12.70 -7.46
CA TRP A 400 7.88 13.03 -6.80
C TRP A 400 7.69 13.54 -5.37
N TRP A 401 6.58 14.23 -5.12
CA TRP A 401 6.12 14.69 -3.80
C TRP A 401 6.12 13.60 -2.72
N ARG A 402 5.80 12.36 -3.09
CA ARG A 402 5.84 11.21 -2.18
C ARG A 402 7.20 11.04 -1.51
N LYS A 403 8.29 11.18 -2.28
CA LYS A 403 9.66 10.94 -1.81
C LYS A 403 10.07 12.07 -0.85
N ILE A 404 9.68 13.30 -1.16
CA ILE A 404 9.92 14.48 -0.32
C ILE A 404 9.17 14.38 1.00
N GLU A 405 7.87 14.12 0.96
CA GLU A 405 7.03 14.05 2.16
C GLU A 405 7.51 12.94 3.11
N ARG A 406 7.83 11.76 2.56
CA ARG A 406 8.42 10.64 3.32
C ARG A 406 9.72 11.00 4.02
N ALA A 407 10.48 11.94 3.47
CA ALA A 407 11.72 12.38 4.07
C ALA A 407 11.49 13.18 5.36
N LYS A 408 10.30 13.75 5.59
CA LYS A 408 9.91 14.47 6.82
C LYS A 408 10.98 15.49 7.27
N GLY A 409 11.43 16.33 6.34
CA GLY A 409 12.48 17.32 6.58
C GLY A 409 13.92 16.80 6.48
N LYS A 410 14.12 15.49 6.30
CA LYS A 410 15.43 14.90 5.96
C LYS A 410 15.70 15.02 4.46
N MET A 411 16.95 14.82 4.07
CA MET A 411 17.31 14.70 2.65
C MET A 411 16.54 13.53 2.03
N PRO A 412 15.69 13.76 1.01
CA PRO A 412 14.95 12.69 0.37
C PRO A 412 15.92 11.73 -0.33
N GLN A 413 15.63 10.43 -0.31
CA GLN A 413 16.38 9.48 -1.12
C GLN A 413 15.88 9.56 -2.56
N PHE A 414 16.57 10.38 -3.34
CA PHE A 414 16.38 10.54 -4.76
C PHE A 414 17.48 9.81 -5.53
N ASP A 415 17.23 9.53 -6.81
CA ASP A 415 18.36 9.32 -7.72
C ASP A 415 19.15 10.65 -7.83
N MET A 416 20.43 10.60 -8.16
CA MET A 416 21.27 11.82 -8.24
C MET A 416 20.66 12.87 -9.17
N ALA A 417 20.06 12.47 -10.30
CA ALA A 417 19.40 13.37 -11.23
C ALA A 417 18.17 14.08 -10.61
N ASP A 418 17.38 13.38 -9.80
CA ASP A 418 16.19 13.90 -9.10
C ASP A 418 16.58 14.96 -8.03
N HIS A 419 17.82 14.96 -7.53
CA HIS A 419 18.30 15.96 -6.56
C HIS A 419 18.58 17.34 -7.18
N TYR A 420 18.90 17.40 -8.48
CA TYR A 420 19.22 18.64 -9.20
C TYR A 420 18.04 19.21 -9.98
N ALA A 421 16.92 18.49 -10.05
CA ALA A 421 15.77 18.90 -10.83
C ALA A 421 14.90 19.91 -10.06
N ASP A 422 14.63 21.06 -10.69
CA ASP A 422 13.74 22.09 -10.14
C ASP A 422 12.27 21.84 -10.54
N ALA A 423 11.34 21.99 -9.59
CA ALA A 423 9.92 21.70 -9.80
C ALA A 423 9.28 22.59 -10.88
N LYS A 424 9.74 23.85 -11.03
CA LYS A 424 9.25 24.74 -12.09
C LYS A 424 9.84 24.33 -13.44
N GLN A 425 11.08 23.85 -13.48
CA GLN A 425 11.71 23.36 -14.71
C GLN A 425 11.10 22.02 -15.18
N LEU A 426 10.63 21.17 -14.26
CA LEU A 426 9.91 19.93 -14.56
C LEU A 426 8.43 20.14 -14.91
N SER A 427 7.93 21.38 -14.93
CA SER A 427 6.51 21.66 -15.16
C SER A 427 6.00 21.19 -16.52
N THR A 428 6.87 20.94 -17.51
CA THR A 428 6.49 20.28 -18.78
C THR A 428 6.00 18.86 -18.60
N LEU A 429 6.62 18.10 -17.68
CA LEU A 429 6.29 16.71 -17.41
C LEU A 429 4.99 16.62 -16.62
N THR A 430 4.81 17.51 -15.63
CA THR A 430 3.55 17.58 -14.88
C THR A 430 2.40 18.09 -15.76
N TRP A 431 2.67 19.04 -16.66
CA TRP A 431 1.70 19.53 -17.64
C TRP A 431 1.15 18.41 -18.52
N ARG A 432 2.02 17.60 -19.14
CA ARG A 432 1.60 16.48 -20.01
C ARG A 432 0.76 15.45 -19.28
N TYR A 433 1.12 15.17 -18.03
CA TYR A 433 0.34 14.27 -17.19
C TYR A 433 -1.08 14.83 -16.98
N SER A 434 -1.19 16.10 -16.58
CA SER A 434 -2.47 16.72 -16.24
C SER A 434 -3.35 16.99 -17.45
N TYR A 435 -2.74 17.23 -18.61
CA TYR A 435 -3.43 17.31 -19.91
C TYR A 435 -4.00 15.96 -20.36
N ALA A 436 -3.37 14.84 -19.97
CA ALA A 436 -3.84 13.51 -20.35
C ALA A 436 -5.06 13.02 -19.54
N LEU A 437 -5.34 13.67 -18.42
CA LEU A 437 -6.54 13.45 -17.61
C LEU A 437 -7.76 13.96 -18.37
#